data_AF-A0A1Q3ZFH5-F1
#
_entry.id   AF-A0A1Q3ZFH5-F1
#
_cell.length_a   1.000
_cell.length_b   1.000
_cell.length_c   1.000
_cell.angle_alpha   90.00
_cell.angle_beta   90.00
_cell.angle_gamma   90.00
#
_symmetry.space_group_name_H-M   'P 1'
#
loop_
_entity.id
_entity.type
_entity.pdbx_description
1 polymer ?
#
loop_
_entity_poly.entity_id
_entity_poly.type
_entity_poly.pdbx_seq_one_letter_code
_entity_poly.pdbx_strand_id
1 'polypeptide(L)'
;MEDKTEEQVLCIFDQEYRKGLLLCWKIREGFRHNVSISRIQKYVSWYWRNHLKVLFEAEEKYIFSAFPSEDKQRKKAFSKHRKLQKLFEENREAEFLKSLILIEEELELHIRFVEKELLELFREKITPEEIREIELHFFSKKNSNDWKDNFWNNRKAL
;
A
#
# COMPACT_ATOMS: atom_id res chain seq x y z
N MET A 1 -18.56 5.56 -24.86
CA MET A 1 -17.20 6.07 -24.60
C MET A 1 -16.93 6.12 -23.09
N GLU A 2 -17.97 5.93 -22.26
CA GLU A 2 -17.91 5.71 -20.81
C GLU A 2 -17.01 4.54 -20.37
N ASP A 3 -16.99 3.43 -21.11
CA ASP A 3 -16.36 2.17 -20.67
C ASP A 3 -14.83 2.24 -20.46
N LYS A 4 -14.14 3.18 -21.15
CA LYS A 4 -12.67 3.29 -21.07
C LYS A 4 -12.17 4.01 -19.82
N THR A 5 -13.01 4.75 -19.11
CA THR A 5 -12.58 5.63 -18.00
C THR A 5 -12.63 4.90 -16.65
N GLU A 6 -13.60 4.00 -16.46
CA GLU A 6 -13.72 3.16 -15.25
C GLU A 6 -12.59 2.11 -15.16
N GLU A 7 -12.27 1.42 -16.27
CA GLU A 7 -11.15 0.47 -16.34
C GLU A 7 -9.79 1.11 -15.98
N GLN A 8 -9.62 2.40 -16.26
CA GLN A 8 -8.36 3.12 -16.04
C GLN A 8 -8.05 3.33 -14.56
N VAL A 9 -9.03 3.68 -13.72
CA VAL A 9 -8.79 3.85 -12.27
C VAL A 9 -8.57 2.53 -11.57
N LEU A 10 -9.29 1.51 -11.98
CA LEU A 10 -9.07 0.15 -11.48
C LEU A 10 -7.67 -0.33 -11.77
N CYS A 11 -7.18 -0.04 -12.98
CA CYS A 11 -5.81 -0.31 -13.32
C CYS A 11 -4.81 0.41 -12.39
N ILE A 12 -5.10 1.63 -11.91
CA ILE A 12 -4.22 2.37 -10.97
C ILE A 12 -4.18 1.71 -9.59
N PHE A 13 -5.33 1.51 -8.95
CA PHE A 13 -5.36 0.89 -7.61
C PHE A 13 -4.84 -0.56 -7.67
N ASP A 14 -5.19 -1.33 -8.70
CA ASP A 14 -4.68 -2.70 -8.88
C ASP A 14 -3.15 -2.71 -9.08
N GLN A 15 -2.58 -1.71 -9.76
CA GLN A 15 -1.12 -1.56 -9.85
C GLN A 15 -0.51 -1.26 -8.48
N GLU A 16 -1.08 -0.35 -7.71
CA GLU A 16 -0.57 0.01 -6.38
C GLU A 16 -0.71 -1.16 -5.38
N TYR A 17 -1.82 -1.89 -5.42
CA TYR A 17 -2.02 -3.11 -4.63
C TYR A 17 -1.03 -4.21 -4.97
N ARG A 18 -0.77 -4.46 -6.26
CA ARG A 18 0.29 -5.38 -6.67
C ARG A 18 1.66 -4.96 -6.14
N LYS A 19 1.98 -3.65 -6.13
CA LYS A 19 3.23 -3.15 -5.53
C LYS A 19 3.26 -3.33 -4.01
N GLY A 20 2.14 -3.11 -3.32
CA GLY A 20 2.03 -3.31 -1.87
C GLY A 20 2.16 -4.78 -1.46
N LEU A 21 1.56 -5.70 -2.23
CA LEU A 21 1.76 -7.14 -2.05
C LEU A 21 3.21 -7.56 -2.36
N LEU A 22 3.84 -6.93 -3.36
CA LEU A 22 5.26 -7.14 -3.65
C LEU A 22 6.15 -6.67 -2.49
N LEU A 23 5.81 -5.58 -1.79
CA LEU A 23 6.49 -5.19 -0.55
C LEU A 23 6.42 -6.33 0.49
N CYS A 24 5.23 -6.89 0.74
CA CYS A 24 5.05 -7.99 1.70
C CYS A 24 5.94 -9.19 1.33
N TRP A 25 5.94 -9.57 0.05
CA TRP A 25 6.85 -10.60 -0.46
C TRP A 25 8.33 -10.24 -0.24
N LYS A 26 8.76 -9.01 -0.54
CA LYS A 26 10.16 -8.58 -0.33
C LYS A 26 10.58 -8.66 1.13
N ILE A 27 9.72 -8.34 2.08
CA ILE A 27 10.00 -8.50 3.51
C ILE A 27 10.24 -9.98 3.84
N ARG A 28 9.34 -10.88 3.39
CA ARG A 28 9.47 -12.32 3.58
C ARG A 28 10.76 -12.88 2.97
N GLU A 29 11.15 -12.40 1.79
CA GLU A 29 12.42 -12.76 1.15
C GLU A 29 13.65 -12.26 1.91
N GLY A 30 13.57 -11.05 2.47
CA GLY A 30 14.62 -10.53 3.36
C GLY A 30 14.86 -11.45 4.54
N PHE A 31 13.80 -11.93 5.20
CA PHE A 31 13.91 -12.91 6.27
C PHE A 31 14.49 -14.25 5.77
N ARG A 32 13.98 -14.77 4.65
CA ARG A 32 14.46 -16.03 4.05
C ARG A 32 15.96 -16.02 3.71
N HIS A 33 16.48 -14.88 3.27
CA HIS A 33 17.89 -14.69 2.93
C HIS A 33 18.74 -14.26 4.13
N ASN A 34 18.21 -14.25 5.35
CA ASN A 34 18.89 -13.75 6.55
C ASN A 34 19.48 -12.34 6.37
N VAL A 35 18.76 -11.48 5.64
CA VAL A 35 19.14 -10.07 5.48
C VAL A 35 19.00 -9.38 6.84
N SER A 36 19.93 -8.47 7.16
CA SER A 36 19.87 -7.73 8.41
C SER A 36 18.56 -6.93 8.54
N ILE A 37 17.96 -6.98 9.73
CA ILE A 37 16.68 -6.31 10.04
C ILE A 37 16.72 -4.82 9.68
N SER A 38 17.82 -4.14 10.03
CA SER A 38 18.04 -2.73 9.69
C SER A 38 17.99 -2.46 8.17
N ARG A 39 18.49 -3.38 7.34
CA ARG A 39 18.49 -3.23 5.88
C ARG A 39 17.08 -3.38 5.30
N ILE A 40 16.31 -4.35 5.78
CA ILE A 40 14.89 -4.50 5.41
C ILE A 40 14.10 -3.25 5.87
N GLN A 41 14.30 -2.81 7.11
CA GLN A 41 13.62 -1.65 7.68
C GLN A 41 13.85 -0.38 6.84
N LYS A 42 15.08 -0.12 6.39
CA LYS A 42 15.38 1.05 5.53
C LYS A 42 14.55 1.05 4.24
N TYR A 43 14.39 -0.12 3.61
CA TYR A 43 13.54 -0.26 2.43
C TYR A 43 12.07 -0.03 2.75
N VAL A 44 11.57 -0.63 3.82
CA VAL A 44 10.18 -0.51 4.28
C VAL A 44 9.83 0.95 4.61
N SER A 45 10.70 1.67 5.33
CA SER A 45 10.53 3.08 5.63
C SER A 45 10.64 3.98 4.38
N TRP A 46 11.45 3.59 3.39
CA TRP A 46 11.47 4.27 2.10
C TRP A 46 10.15 4.04 1.34
N TYR A 47 9.68 2.80 1.26
CA TYR A 47 8.45 2.45 0.55
C TYR A 47 7.22 3.13 1.17
N TRP A 48 7.14 3.17 2.51
CA TRP A 48 6.09 3.89 3.24
C TRP A 48 5.97 5.34 2.77
N ARG A 49 7.08 6.07 2.81
CA ARG A 49 7.12 7.51 2.50
C ARG A 49 6.88 7.82 1.04
N ASN A 50 7.30 6.94 0.13
CA ASN A 50 7.31 7.24 -1.31
C ASN A 50 6.11 6.66 -2.06
N HIS A 51 5.46 5.62 -1.53
CA HIS A 51 4.39 4.90 -2.22
C HIS A 51 3.17 4.69 -1.33
N LEU A 52 3.34 3.98 -0.21
CA LEU A 52 2.17 3.47 0.52
C LEU A 52 1.35 4.58 1.19
N LYS A 53 2.00 5.64 1.67
CA LYS A 53 1.29 6.80 2.22
C LYS A 53 0.42 7.50 1.17
N VAL A 54 0.91 7.60 -0.07
CA VAL A 54 0.16 8.20 -1.20
C VAL A 54 -1.07 7.36 -1.53
N LEU A 55 -0.91 6.03 -1.53
CA LEU A 55 -2.01 5.08 -1.72
C LEU A 55 -3.06 5.26 -0.62
N PHE A 56 -2.67 5.24 0.66
CA PHE A 56 -3.61 5.37 1.77
C PHE A 56 -4.39 6.70 1.73
N GLU A 57 -3.71 7.80 1.42
CA GLU A 57 -4.37 9.10 1.25
C GLU A 57 -5.42 9.08 0.13
N ALA A 58 -5.16 8.36 -0.97
CA ALA A 58 -6.12 8.20 -2.06
C ALA A 58 -7.30 7.32 -1.64
N GLU A 59 -7.05 6.18 -0.97
CA GLU A 59 -8.09 5.30 -0.47
C GLU A 59 -9.01 6.02 0.51
N GLU A 60 -8.45 6.78 1.46
CA GLU A 60 -9.23 7.54 2.43
C GLU A 60 -10.09 8.62 1.76
N LYS A 61 -9.51 9.36 0.80
CA LYS A 61 -10.20 10.47 0.12
C LYS A 61 -11.32 9.97 -0.80
N TYR A 62 -11.08 8.93 -1.59
CA TYR A 62 -12.00 8.53 -2.65
C TYR A 62 -12.79 7.26 -2.30
N ILE A 63 -12.10 6.19 -1.91
CA ILE A 63 -12.76 4.89 -1.69
C ILE A 63 -13.54 4.90 -0.37
N PHE A 64 -12.89 5.21 0.75
CA PHE A 64 -13.53 5.10 2.07
C PHE A 64 -14.59 6.18 2.29
N SER A 65 -14.39 7.35 1.69
CA SER A 65 -15.35 8.47 1.78
C SER A 65 -16.60 8.28 0.92
N ALA A 66 -16.59 7.35 -0.05
CA ALA A 66 -17.78 6.95 -0.81
C ALA A 66 -18.80 6.17 0.04
N PHE A 67 -18.43 5.76 1.26
CA PHE A 67 -19.31 5.07 2.21
C PHE A 67 -19.78 6.02 3.33
N PRO A 68 -21.00 5.84 3.88
CA PRO A 68 -21.47 6.62 5.02
C PRO A 68 -20.52 6.57 6.22
N SER A 69 -20.44 7.63 7.01
CA SER A 69 -19.52 7.71 8.17
C SER A 69 -19.76 6.60 9.21
N GLU A 70 -21.00 6.12 9.33
CA GLU A 70 -21.39 5.06 10.25
C GLU A 70 -21.07 3.64 9.74
N ASP A 71 -20.67 3.51 8.47
CA ASP A 71 -20.40 2.22 7.85
C ASP A 71 -19.28 1.46 8.59
N LYS A 72 -19.55 0.18 8.89
CA LYS A 72 -18.63 -0.67 9.66
C LYS A 72 -17.35 -0.98 8.88
N GLN A 73 -17.44 -1.18 7.56
CA GLN A 73 -16.29 -1.46 6.71
C GLN A 73 -15.41 -0.21 6.57
N ARG A 74 -16.01 0.96 6.40
CA ARG A 74 -15.30 2.26 6.44
C ARG A 74 -14.50 2.42 7.74
N LYS A 75 -15.16 2.25 8.89
CA LYS A 75 -14.50 2.36 10.21
C LYS A 75 -13.36 1.36 10.38
N LYS A 76 -13.56 0.12 9.90
CA LYS A 76 -12.53 -0.94 9.89
C LYS A 76 -11.34 -0.54 9.03
N ALA A 77 -11.56 0.02 7.85
CA ALA A 77 -10.51 0.46 6.92
C ALA A 77 -9.60 1.53 7.55
N PHE A 78 -10.18 2.61 8.08
CA PHE A 78 -9.44 3.66 8.79
C PHE A 78 -8.69 3.12 10.02
N SER A 79 -9.29 2.18 10.75
CA SER A 79 -8.61 1.55 11.89
C SER A 79 -7.38 0.75 11.45
N LYS A 80 -7.45 0.04 10.33
CA LYS A 80 -6.32 -0.69 9.73
C LYS A 80 -5.22 0.28 9.29
N HIS A 81 -5.55 1.39 8.61
CA HIS A 81 -4.58 2.43 8.25
C HIS A 81 -3.83 2.96 9.47
N ARG A 82 -4.55 3.33 10.55
CA ARG A 82 -3.91 3.82 11.78
C ARG A 82 -2.97 2.79 12.41
N LYS A 83 -3.32 1.49 12.36
CA LYS A 83 -2.45 0.42 12.86
C LYS A 83 -1.20 0.28 12.01
N LEU A 84 -1.36 0.20 10.68
CA LEU A 84 -0.26 0.08 9.74
C LEU A 84 0.68 1.28 9.82
N GLN A 85 0.16 2.50 9.85
CA GLN A 85 0.95 3.71 10.00
C GLN A 85 1.88 3.63 11.22
N LYS A 86 1.37 3.22 12.39
CA LYS A 86 2.19 3.06 13.61
C LYS A 86 3.32 2.06 13.42
N LEU A 87 3.09 0.97 12.69
CA LEU A 87 4.12 -0.04 12.42
C LEU A 87 5.20 0.51 11.48
N PHE A 88 4.80 1.22 10.42
CA PHE A 88 5.73 1.82 9.45
C PHE A 88 6.54 2.99 10.03
N GLU A 89 5.96 3.73 10.96
CA GLU A 89 6.59 4.88 11.63
C GLU A 89 7.38 4.48 12.90
N GLU A 90 7.43 3.20 13.24
CA GLU A 90 8.26 2.70 14.35
C GLU A 90 9.74 3.01 14.08
N ASN A 91 10.40 3.61 15.07
CA ASN A 91 11.77 4.10 14.97
C ASN A 91 12.70 3.49 16.03
N ARG A 92 12.18 2.67 16.94
CA ARG A 92 12.97 1.94 17.94
C ARG A 92 13.48 0.65 17.31
N GLU A 93 14.80 0.54 17.20
CA GLU A 93 15.45 -0.61 16.56
C GLU A 93 15.07 -1.95 17.20
N ALA A 94 14.85 -1.97 18.52
CA ALA A 94 14.39 -3.15 19.25
C ALA A 94 13.03 -3.70 18.77
N GLU A 95 12.18 -2.86 18.16
CA GLU A 95 10.85 -3.26 17.68
C GLU A 95 10.83 -3.59 16.18
N PHE A 96 11.91 -3.32 15.42
CA PHE A 96 11.90 -3.46 13.96
C PHE A 96 11.51 -4.85 13.49
N LEU A 97 12.05 -5.91 14.10
CA LEU A 97 11.71 -7.29 13.71
C LEU A 97 10.21 -7.54 13.84
N LYS A 98 9.62 -7.15 14.98
CA LYS A 98 8.19 -7.31 15.25
C LYS A 98 7.35 -6.47 14.29
N SER A 99 7.74 -5.22 14.06
CA SER A 99 7.04 -4.34 13.11
C SER A 99 7.06 -4.92 11.70
N LEU A 100 8.19 -5.44 11.22
CA LEU A 100 8.30 -6.03 9.88
C LEU A 100 7.41 -7.27 9.71
N ILE A 101 7.36 -8.15 10.71
CA ILE A 101 6.46 -9.33 10.71
C ILE A 101 5.00 -8.88 10.66
N LEU A 102 4.62 -7.92 11.51
CA LEU A 102 3.24 -7.42 11.52
C LEU A 102 2.89 -6.66 10.23
N ILE A 103 3.83 -5.94 9.63
CA ILE A 103 3.60 -5.19 8.39
C ILE A 103 3.25 -6.14 7.25
N GLU A 104 4.03 -7.20 7.05
CA GLU A 104 3.80 -8.09 5.89
C GLU A 104 2.46 -8.82 5.98
N GLU A 105 2.04 -9.23 7.17
CA GLU A 105 0.74 -9.86 7.40
C GLU A 105 -0.42 -8.86 7.31
N GLU A 106 -0.34 -7.75 8.06
CA GLU A 106 -1.46 -6.82 8.20
C GLU A 106 -1.70 -6.02 6.91
N LEU A 107 -0.63 -5.68 6.17
CA LEU A 107 -0.75 -4.97 4.91
C LEU A 107 -1.39 -5.85 3.85
N GLU A 108 -0.97 -7.11 3.73
CA GLU A 108 -1.58 -8.06 2.81
C GLU A 108 -3.07 -8.26 3.11
N LEU A 109 -3.42 -8.49 4.38
CA LEU A 109 -4.82 -8.59 4.82
C LEU A 109 -5.62 -7.29 4.63
N HIS A 110 -4.97 -6.14 4.66
CA HIS A 110 -5.62 -4.86 4.40
C HIS A 110 -5.89 -4.67 2.90
N ILE A 111 -4.88 -4.87 2.05
CA ILE A 111 -5.02 -4.76 0.59
C ILE A 111 -6.12 -5.68 0.09
N ARG A 112 -6.12 -6.96 0.51
CA ARG A 112 -7.15 -7.92 0.09
C ARG A 112 -8.55 -7.55 0.56
N PHE A 113 -8.66 -6.92 1.74
CA PHE A 113 -9.93 -6.42 2.25
C PHE A 113 -10.44 -5.26 1.40
N VAL A 114 -9.60 -4.26 1.10
CA VAL A 114 -10.03 -3.11 0.30
C VAL A 114 -10.34 -3.54 -1.13
N GLU A 115 -9.45 -4.30 -1.77
CA GLU A 115 -9.59 -4.82 -3.13
C GLU A 115 -10.91 -5.57 -3.32
N LYS A 116 -11.29 -6.46 -2.39
CA LYS A 116 -12.47 -7.32 -2.54
C LYS A 116 -13.76 -6.74 -1.99
N GLU A 117 -13.69 -5.98 -0.88
CA GLU A 117 -14.90 -5.54 -0.18
C GLU A 117 -15.27 -4.09 -0.51
N LEU A 118 -14.28 -3.19 -0.68
CA LEU A 118 -14.54 -1.75 -0.84
C LEU A 118 -14.38 -1.27 -2.28
N LEU A 119 -13.35 -1.74 -2.99
CA LEU A 119 -13.08 -1.29 -4.36
C LEU A 119 -14.20 -1.73 -5.31
N GLU A 120 -14.68 -2.98 -5.20
CA GLU A 120 -15.81 -3.46 -6.01
C GLU A 120 -17.08 -2.62 -5.83
N LEU A 121 -17.38 -2.19 -4.60
CA LEU A 121 -18.55 -1.33 -4.33
C LEU A 121 -18.32 0.13 -4.74
N PHE A 122 -17.06 0.58 -4.78
CA PHE A 122 -16.68 1.90 -5.25
C PHE A 122 -16.74 2.01 -6.77
N ARG A 123 -16.45 0.91 -7.50
CA ARG A 123 -16.54 0.82 -8.98
C ARG A 123 -17.87 1.33 -9.51
N GLU A 124 -18.97 0.95 -8.86
CA GLU A 124 -20.31 1.29 -9.31
C GLU A 124 -20.70 2.77 -9.09
N LYS A 125 -19.87 3.53 -8.36
CA LYS A 125 -20.21 4.87 -7.87
C LYS A 125 -19.26 5.97 -8.34
N ILE A 126 -18.10 5.60 -8.88
CA ILE A 126 -17.05 6.56 -9.25
C ILE A 126 -17.47 7.42 -10.44
N THR A 127 -17.18 8.72 -10.38
CA THR A 127 -17.44 9.67 -11.46
C THR A 127 -16.22 9.93 -12.36
N PRO A 128 -16.40 10.33 -13.62
CA PRO A 128 -15.29 10.73 -14.51
C PRO A 128 -14.39 11.84 -13.94
N GLU A 129 -14.95 12.76 -13.16
CA GLU A 129 -14.20 13.82 -12.50
C GLU A 129 -13.29 13.27 -11.39
N GLU A 130 -13.81 12.38 -10.53
CA GLU A 130 -13.01 11.71 -9.49
C GLU A 130 -11.91 10.85 -10.08
N ILE A 131 -12.16 10.21 -11.24
CA ILE A 131 -11.15 9.45 -11.98
C ILE A 131 -9.94 10.34 -12.30
N ARG A 132 -10.17 11.53 -12.87
CA ARG A 132 -9.09 12.48 -13.18
C ARG A 132 -8.38 12.97 -11.92
N GLU A 133 -9.12 13.21 -10.84
CA GLU A 133 -8.51 13.61 -9.56
C GLU A 133 -7.60 12.52 -8.98
N ILE A 134 -7.99 11.25 -9.09
CA ILE A 134 -7.17 10.10 -8.67
C ILE A 134 -5.89 10.03 -9.50
N GLU A 135 -6.00 10.13 -10.84
CA GLU A 135 -4.85 10.15 -11.73
C GLU A 135 -3.86 11.26 -11.36
N LEU A 136 -4.36 12.48 -11.16
CA LEU A 136 -3.55 13.63 -10.76
C LEU A 136 -2.90 13.43 -9.39
N HIS A 137 -3.61 12.83 -8.43
CA HIS A 137 -3.07 12.54 -7.09
C HIS A 137 -1.86 11.60 -7.16
N PHE A 138 -1.93 10.53 -7.94
CA PHE A 138 -0.80 9.60 -8.10
C PHE A 138 0.32 10.16 -8.98
N PHE A 139 -0.01 10.91 -10.04
CA PHE A 139 1.00 11.51 -10.92
C PHE A 139 1.82 12.59 -10.20
N SER A 140 1.16 13.50 -9.48
CA SER A 140 1.82 14.60 -8.76
C SER A 140 2.71 14.15 -7.60
N LYS A 141 2.44 12.96 -7.05
CA LYS A 141 3.17 12.40 -5.89
C LYS A 141 4.16 11.29 -6.27
N LYS A 142 4.37 11.05 -7.57
CA LYS A 142 5.32 10.04 -8.05
C LYS A 142 6.75 10.48 -7.77
N ASN A 143 7.40 9.86 -6.80
CA ASN A 143 8.83 10.05 -6.54
C ASN A 143 9.67 9.31 -7.59
N SER A 144 10.72 9.96 -8.10
CA SER A 144 11.59 9.45 -9.19
C SER A 144 12.80 8.63 -8.73
N ASN A 145 12.99 8.49 -7.42
CA ASN A 145 14.17 7.82 -6.87
C ASN A 145 13.91 6.33 -6.66
N ASP A 146 14.44 5.49 -7.55
CA ASP A 146 14.38 4.04 -7.38
C ASP A 146 15.23 3.56 -6.19
N TRP A 147 14.70 2.58 -5.46
CA TRP A 147 15.47 1.88 -4.43
C TRP A 147 16.52 0.97 -5.05
N LYS A 148 17.79 1.22 -4.75
CA LYS A 148 18.93 0.52 -5.38
C LYS A 148 19.28 -0.81 -4.72
N ASP A 149 18.93 -0.99 -3.45
CA ASP A 149 19.35 -2.13 -2.66
C ASP A 149 18.36 -3.31 -2.75
N ASN A 150 18.53 -4.14 -3.79
CA ASN A 150 17.66 -5.27 -4.08
C ASN A 150 17.95 -6.50 -3.20
N PHE A 151 17.84 -6.36 -1.88
CA PHE A 151 18.17 -7.42 -0.90
C PHE A 151 17.32 -8.70 -1.04
N TRP A 152 16.15 -8.60 -1.67
CA TRP A 152 15.25 -9.72 -1.94
C TRP A 152 15.72 -10.61 -3.09
N ASN A 153 16.70 -10.17 -3.89
CA ASN A 153 17.28 -11.01 -4.94
C ASN A 153 18.36 -11.90 -4.34
N ASN A 154 18.23 -13.21 -4.53
CA ASN A 154 19.25 -14.17 -4.14
C ASN A 154 20.47 -14.06 -5.06
N ARG A 155 21.36 -13.10 -4.81
CA ARG A 155 22.74 -13.25 -5.27
C ARG A 155 23.45 -14.12 -4.25
N LYS A 156 23.41 -15.44 -4.45
CA LYS A 156 24.55 -16.26 -4.03
C LYS A 156 25.76 -15.57 -4.64
N ALA A 157 26.60 -14.96 -3.81
CA ALA A 157 27.95 -14.65 -4.23
C ALA A 157 28.58 -16.00 -4.61
N LEU A 158 28.69 -16.21 -5.92
CA LEU A 158 29.59 -17.21 -6.50
C LEU A 158 31.01 -16.69 -6.35
#